data_AF-A0A432VHU6-F1
#
_entry.id   AF-A0A432VHU6-F1
#
_cell.length_a   1.000
_cell.length_b   1.000
_cell.length_c   1.000
_cell.angle_alpha   90.00
_cell.angle_beta   90.00
_cell.angle_gamma   90.00
#
_symmetry.space_group_name_H-M   'P 1'
#
loop_
_entity.id
_entity.type
_entity.pdbx_description
1 polymer ?
#
loop_
_entity_poly.entity_id
_entity_poly.type
_entity_poly.pdbx_seq_one_letter_code
_entity_poly.pdbx_strand_id
1 'polypeptide(L)'
;MMLRTFVLVAAALFLTAALVGVALDPGTWPTAIAAGLLVGGIAFERVRYGTVQRAPEGPDWRETSERFIDDASGKPVSVWFDAKTGERRYVAMEHPDAE
;
A
#
# COMPACT_ATOMS: atom_id res chain seq x y z
N MET A 1 2.96 -10.64 0.10
CA MET A 1 3.95 -9.82 0.85
C MET A 1 5.42 -9.94 0.39
N MET A 2 5.95 -11.11 -0.03
CA MET A 2 7.41 -11.26 -0.27
C MET A 2 7.98 -10.43 -1.44
N LEU A 3 7.28 -10.35 -2.59
CA LEU A 3 7.76 -9.59 -3.75
C LEU A 3 7.90 -8.09 -3.46
N ARG A 4 6.92 -7.49 -2.80
CA ARG A 4 6.95 -6.06 -2.45
C ARG A 4 8.13 -5.73 -1.52
N THR A 5 8.34 -6.54 -0.48
CA THR A 5 9.47 -6.35 0.44
C THR A 5 10.80 -6.51 -0.30
N PHE A 6 10.90 -7.52 -1.17
CA PHE A 6 12.09 -7.71 -2.00
C PHE A 6 12.36 -6.51 -2.91
N VAL A 7 11.34 -5.99 -3.61
CA VAL A 7 11.47 -4.82 -4.48
C VAL A 7 11.87 -3.57 -3.69
N LEU A 8 11.30 -3.37 -2.49
CA LEU A 8 11.68 -2.24 -1.64
C LEU A 8 13.13 -2.33 -1.17
N VAL A 9 13.60 -3.52 -0.78
CA VAL A 9 15.00 -3.74 -0.39
C VAL A 9 15.93 -3.50 -1.58
N ALA A 10 15.61 -4.03 -2.75
CA ALA A 10 16.39 -3.80 -3.97
C ALA A 10 16.45 -2.31 -4.34
N ALA A 11 15.32 -1.60 -4.25
CA ALA A 11 15.25 -0.16 -4.51
C ALA A 11 16.08 0.65 -3.49
N ALA A 12 16.06 0.25 -2.20
CA ALA A 12 16.87 0.90 -1.16
C ALA A 12 18.38 0.68 -1.37
N LEU A 13 18.79 -0.53 -1.79
CA LEU A 13 20.18 -0.81 -2.16
C LEU A 13 20.60 0.02 -3.37
N PHE A 14 19.74 0.12 -4.39
CA PHE A 14 19.99 0.95 -5.56
C PHE A 14 20.12 2.43 -5.21
N LEU A 15 19.25 2.96 -4.35
CA LEU A 15 19.35 4.34 -3.85
C LEU A 15 20.67 4.55 -3.09
N THR A 16 21.07 3.59 -2.26
CA THR A 16 22.35 3.66 -1.54
C THR A 16 23.52 3.73 -2.51
N ALA A 17 23.55 2.87 -3.53
CA ALA A 17 24.58 2.90 -4.57
C ALA A 17 24.57 4.22 -5.36
N ALA A 18 23.40 4.77 -5.67
CA ALA A 18 23.28 6.06 -6.36
C ALA A 18 23.84 7.21 -5.51
N LEU A 19 23.57 7.24 -4.20
CA LEU A 19 24.13 8.24 -3.28
C LEU A 19 25.66 8.13 -3.15
N VAL A 20 26.21 6.92 -3.11
CA VAL A 20 27.66 6.70 -3.19
C VAL A 20 28.21 7.23 -4.52
N GLY A 21 27.50 6.99 -5.63
CA GLY A 21 27.82 7.55 -6.94
C GLY A 21 27.94 9.08 -6.90
N VAL A 22 26.99 9.77 -6.27
CA VAL A 22 27.00 11.24 -6.14
C VAL A 22 28.19 11.74 -5.33
N ALA A 23 28.60 11.00 -4.29
CA ALA A 23 29.76 11.37 -3.48
C ALA A 23 31.09 11.22 -4.26
N LEU A 24 31.16 10.29 -5.21
CA LEU A 24 32.34 10.06 -6.06
C LEU A 24 32.37 10.97 -7.28
N ASP A 25 31.20 11.19 -7.89
CA ASP A 25 30.98 12.08 -9.04
C ASP A 25 29.63 12.81 -8.86
N PRO A 26 29.67 14.11 -8.49
CA PRO A 26 28.47 14.92 -8.34
C PRO A 26 27.59 14.98 -9.60
N GLY A 27 28.14 14.71 -10.80
CA GLY A 27 27.39 14.65 -12.05
C GLY A 27 26.32 13.56 -12.10
N THR A 28 26.41 12.55 -11.22
CA THR A 28 25.45 11.43 -11.14
C THR A 28 24.18 11.73 -10.34
N TRP A 29 24.02 12.96 -9.84
CA TRP A 29 22.86 13.38 -9.02
C TRP A 29 21.47 13.05 -9.60
N PRO A 30 21.22 13.05 -10.93
CA PRO A 30 19.89 12.71 -11.45
C PRO A 30 19.50 11.25 -11.12
N THR A 31 20.47 10.34 -11.06
CA THR A 31 20.23 8.93 -10.71
C THR A 31 19.77 8.78 -9.27
N ALA A 32 20.33 9.58 -8.34
CA ALA A 32 19.89 9.60 -6.95
C ALA A 32 18.45 10.10 -6.81
N ILE A 33 18.05 11.11 -7.60
CA ILE A 33 16.64 11.55 -7.64
C ILE A 33 15.74 10.45 -8.17
N ALA A 34 16.08 9.80 -9.29
CA ALA A 34 15.27 8.73 -9.85
C ALA A 34 15.11 7.56 -8.86
N ALA A 35 16.19 7.16 -8.18
CA ALA A 35 16.15 6.14 -7.14
C ALA A 35 15.31 6.57 -5.94
N GLY A 36 15.40 7.85 -5.53
CA GLY A 36 14.60 8.41 -4.45
C GLY A 36 13.11 8.41 -4.77
N LEU A 37 12.73 8.79 -5.99
CA LEU A 37 11.34 8.74 -6.46
C LEU A 37 10.81 7.31 -6.49
N LEU A 38 11.63 6.34 -6.91
CA LEU A 38 11.23 4.92 -6.92
C LEU A 38 10.94 4.42 -5.49
N VAL A 39 11.86 4.63 -4.56
CA VAL A 39 11.67 4.25 -3.15
C VAL A 39 10.47 4.98 -2.54
N GLY A 40 10.36 6.28 -2.80
CA GLY A 40 9.26 7.12 -2.36
C GLY A 40 7.91 6.64 -2.87
N GLY A 41 7.81 6.28 -4.16
CA GLY A 41 6.59 5.74 -4.76
C GLY A 41 6.15 4.42 -4.13
N ILE A 42 7.08 3.48 -3.94
CA ILE A 42 6.78 2.19 -3.30
C ILE A 42 6.34 2.39 -1.84
N ALA A 43 7.01 3.30 -1.11
CA ALA A 43 6.65 3.63 0.27
C ALA A 43 5.29 4.36 0.34
N PHE A 44 4.99 5.23 -0.62
CA PHE A 44 3.71 5.92 -0.71
C PHE A 44 2.57 4.94 -1.00
N GLU A 45 2.75 4.02 -1.94
CA GLU A 45 1.79 2.94 -2.20
C GLU A 45 1.53 2.11 -0.93
N ARG A 46 2.57 1.83 -0.13
CA ARG A 46 2.41 1.11 1.15
C ARG A 46 1.47 1.86 2.10
N VAL A 47 1.63 3.17 2.23
CA VAL A 47 0.77 3.98 3.13
C VAL A 47 -0.65 4.07 2.56
N ARG A 48 -0.79 4.29 1.25
CA ARG A 48 -2.07 4.56 0.61
C ARG A 48 -2.93 3.32 0.38
N TYR A 49 -2.35 2.17 0.03
CA TYR A 49 -3.05 0.90 -0.15
C TYR A 49 -3.22 0.12 1.16
N GLY A 50 -2.37 0.36 2.17
CA GLY A 50 -2.52 -0.23 3.50
C GLY A 50 -3.56 0.45 4.39
N THR A 51 -4.15 1.56 3.96
CA THR A 51 -5.25 2.19 4.69
C THR A 51 -6.51 1.42 4.38
N VAL A 52 -6.83 0.48 5.25
CA VAL A 52 -8.17 -0.07 5.33
C VAL A 52 -9.18 1.08 5.27
N GLN A 53 -10.11 1.00 4.33
CA GLN A 53 -11.10 2.04 4.14
C GLN A 53 -12.10 2.00 5.29
N ARG A 54 -12.52 3.19 5.76
CA ARG A 54 -13.64 3.29 6.70
C ARG A 54 -14.90 2.71 6.06
N ALA A 55 -15.80 2.22 6.89
CA ALA A 55 -17.13 1.81 6.45
C ALA A 55 -17.74 2.92 5.58
N PRO A 56 -18.21 2.61 4.36
CA PRO A 56 -18.83 3.60 3.50
C PRO A 56 -20.11 4.13 4.16
N GLU A 57 -20.32 5.44 4.07
CA GLU A 57 -21.54 6.09 4.52
C GLU A 57 -22.51 6.21 3.33
N GLY A 58 -23.74 5.73 3.49
CA GLY A 58 -24.80 5.88 2.50
C GLY A 58 -25.80 4.72 2.50
N PRO A 59 -27.06 4.98 2.12
CA PRO A 59 -28.14 3.98 2.19
C PRO A 59 -27.99 2.84 1.17
N ASP A 60 -27.24 3.07 0.09
CA ASP A 60 -27.09 2.11 -1.03
C ASP A 60 -25.95 1.10 -0.79
N TRP A 61 -25.10 1.35 0.21
CA TRP A 61 -24.01 0.48 0.60
C TRP A 61 -24.51 -0.67 1.47
N ARG A 62 -24.15 -1.89 1.09
CA ARG A 62 -24.49 -3.12 1.84
C ARG A 62 -23.24 -3.95 2.06
N GLU A 63 -23.04 -4.40 3.29
CA GLU A 63 -22.05 -5.43 3.60
C GLU A 63 -22.47 -6.73 2.90
N THR A 64 -21.50 -7.39 2.26
CA THR A 64 -21.67 -8.72 1.66
C THR A 64 -21.16 -9.80 2.61
N SER A 65 -21.45 -11.07 2.32
CA SER A 65 -20.87 -12.19 3.08
C SER A 65 -19.40 -12.47 2.73
N GLU A 66 -18.80 -11.77 1.76
CA GLU A 66 -17.41 -11.97 1.34
C GLU A 66 -16.43 -11.40 2.37
N ARG A 67 -15.56 -12.27 2.89
CA ARG A 67 -14.53 -11.95 3.88
C ARG A 67 -13.22 -12.62 3.49
N PHE A 68 -12.11 -11.90 3.61
CA PHE A 68 -10.77 -12.43 3.34
C PHE A 68 -9.69 -11.66 4.09
N ILE A 69 -8.47 -12.18 4.07
CA ILE A 69 -7.30 -11.48 4.60
C ILE A 69 -6.73 -10.60 3.50
N ASP A 70 -6.67 -9.29 3.74
CA ASP A 70 -6.02 -8.38 2.80
C ASP A 70 -4.51 -8.63 2.81
N ASP A 71 -3.94 -9.08 1.69
CA ASP A 71 -2.51 -9.39 1.55
C ASP A 71 -1.61 -8.18 1.80
N ALA A 72 -2.14 -6.97 1.62
CA ALA A 72 -1.38 -5.74 1.78
C ALA A 72 -1.17 -5.39 3.26
N SER A 73 -2.21 -5.53 4.09
CA SER A 73 -2.23 -5.17 5.52
C SER A 73 -2.17 -6.36 6.48
N GLY A 74 -2.46 -7.57 6.02
CA GLY A 74 -2.61 -8.79 6.85
C GLY A 74 -3.87 -8.80 7.71
N LYS A 75 -4.79 -7.83 7.51
CA LYS A 75 -5.99 -7.68 8.33
C LYS A 75 -7.19 -8.36 7.67
N PRO A 76 -8.13 -8.89 8.47
CA PRO A 76 -9.39 -9.37 7.95
C PRO A 76 -10.23 -8.19 7.44
N VAL A 77 -10.76 -8.32 6.23
CA VAL A 77 -11.62 -7.34 5.58
C VAL A 77 -12.94 -7.95 5.14
N SER A 78 -14.01 -7.16 5.22
CA SER A 78 -15.34 -7.42 4.66
C SER A 78 -15.54 -6.60 3.39
N VAL A 79 -16.21 -7.16 2.38
CA VAL A 79 -16.56 -6.44 1.15
C VAL A 79 -17.91 -5.76 1.31
N TRP A 80 -17.94 -4.46 1.03
CA TRP A 80 -19.15 -3.64 0.92
C TRP A 80 -19.43 -3.33 -0.55
N PHE A 81 -20.71 -3.35 -0.93
CA PHE A 81 -21.16 -3.13 -2.30
C PHE A 81 -22.20 -2.01 -2.35
N ASP A 82 -22.00 -1.05 -3.25
CA ASP A 82 -22.97 0.00 -3.55
C ASP A 82 -23.90 -0.45 -4.67
N ALA A 83 -25.18 -0.61 -4.37
CA ALA A 83 -26.14 -1.17 -5.33
C ALA A 83 -26.51 -0.23 -6.48
N LYS A 84 -26.22 1.07 -6.35
CA LYS A 84 -26.58 2.10 -7.32
C LYS A 84 -25.48 2.31 -8.35
N THR A 85 -24.23 2.28 -7.92
CA THR A 85 -23.05 2.54 -8.74
C THR A 85 -22.32 1.26 -9.15
N GLY A 86 -22.48 0.18 -8.38
CA GLY A 86 -21.73 -1.05 -8.56
C GLY A 86 -20.33 -1.02 -7.92
N GLU A 87 -19.99 0.02 -7.15
CA GLU A 87 -18.70 0.12 -6.48
C GLU A 87 -18.52 -0.96 -5.39
N ARG A 88 -17.27 -1.41 -5.21
CA ARG A 88 -16.87 -2.35 -4.15
C ARG A 88 -15.82 -1.70 -3.25
N ARG A 89 -16.01 -1.83 -1.94
CA ARG A 89 -15.10 -1.27 -0.93
C ARG A 89 -14.70 -2.34 0.08
N TYR A 90 -13.40 -2.38 0.40
CA TYR A 90 -12.85 -3.31 1.38
C TYR A 90 -12.66 -2.59 2.71
N VAL A 91 -13.41 -3.03 3.73
CA VAL A 91 -13.49 -2.41 5.05
C VAL A 91 -12.90 -3.38 6.08
N ALA A 92 -12.11 -2.89 7.04
CA ALA A 92 -11.55 -3.75 8.09
C ALA A 92 -12.69 -4.22 8.94
N MET A 93 -12.65 -5.50 9.26
CA MET A 93 -13.39 -5.98 10.40
C MET A 93 -12.59 -5.56 11.62
N GLU A 94 -13.16 -4.71 12.48
CA GLU A 94 -12.66 -4.60 13.84
C GLU A 94 -12.69 -6.01 14.43
N HIS A 95 -11.57 -6.43 15.02
CA HIS A 95 -11.57 -7.66 15.79
C HIS A 95 -12.51 -7.37 16.97
N PRO A 96 -13.65 -8.07 17.11
CA PRO A 96 -14.39 -7.96 18.35
C PRO A 96 -13.44 -8.51 19.40
N ASP A 97 -12.99 -7.65 20.32
CA ASP A 97 -12.34 -8.10 21.54
C ASP A 97 -13.21 -9.23 22.09
N ALA A 98 -12.61 -10.41 22.22
CA ALA A 98 -13.27 -11.57 22.80
C ALA A 98 -13.77 -11.16 24.19
N GLU A 99 -15.09 -11.05 24.35
CA GLU A 99 -15.75 -11.09 25.66
C GLU A 99 -15.50 -12.43 26.35
#